data_AF-A0A520I8C2-F1
#
_entry.id   AF-A0A520I8C2-F1
#
_cell.length_a   1.000
_cell.length_b   1.000
_cell.length_c   1.000
_cell.angle_alpha   90.00
_cell.angle_beta   90.00
_cell.angle_gamma   90.00
#
_symmetry.space_group_name_H-M   'P 1'
#
loop_
_entity.id
_entity.type
_entity.pdbx_description
1 polymer ?
#
loop_
_entity_poly.entity_id
_entity_poly.type
_entity_poly.pdbx_seq_one_letter_code
_entity_poly.pdbx_strand_id
1 'polypeptide(L)'
;MLLRTRGIPLNFEADLVGRVTRNPDKLDELSFLLVDQEPVRTVPGPYLGMLTKQASVDDSYTQSVIYRVPTLDHLAEGDIVSVSQDGNINTLYRVNSPHNTLLATERCNSNCLMCSQPPKDKDDINRLFDVHQ
;
A
#
# COMPACT_ATOMS: atom_id res chain seq x y z
N MET A 1 -15.91 8.76 -1.11
CA MET A 1 -15.05 7.76 -1.79
C MET A 1 -13.82 7.57 -0.93
N LEU A 2 -13.54 6.34 -0.50
CA LEU A 2 -12.40 6.03 0.36
C LEU A 2 -11.19 5.73 -0.53
N LEU A 3 -10.08 6.44 -0.32
CA LEU A 3 -8.81 6.27 -1.06
C LEU A 3 -7.63 5.98 -0.13
N ARG A 4 -7.92 5.97 1.18
CA ARG A 4 -6.93 5.76 2.23
C ARG A 4 -7.57 4.97 3.35
N THR A 5 -6.87 3.93 3.76
CA THR A 5 -7.16 3.16 4.97
C THR A 5 -5.89 2.95 5.77
N ARG A 6 -6.04 2.65 7.06
CA ARG A 6 -4.91 2.40 7.93
C ARG A 6 -5.17 1.13 8.72
N GLY A 7 -4.17 0.27 8.79
CA GLY A 7 -4.14 -0.87 9.71
C GLY A 7 -2.87 -0.84 10.56
N ILE A 8 -2.55 -1.99 11.14
CA ILE A 8 -1.31 -2.19 11.89
C ILE A 8 -0.36 -3.02 11.03
N PRO A 9 0.86 -2.52 10.77
CA PRO A 9 1.85 -3.21 9.97
C PRO A 9 2.60 -4.26 10.81
N LEU A 10 3.02 -5.33 10.15
CA LEU A 10 3.93 -6.36 10.66
C LEU A 10 4.89 -6.74 9.52
N ASN A 11 6.19 -6.82 9.81
CA ASN A 11 7.26 -7.17 8.85
C ASN A 11 7.40 -6.23 7.63
N PHE A 12 7.10 -4.93 7.76
CA PHE A 12 7.37 -3.94 6.70
C PHE A 12 8.67 -3.17 6.98
N GLU A 13 9.65 -3.31 6.09
CA GLU A 13 10.95 -2.61 6.18
C GLU A 13 11.04 -1.37 5.26
N ALA A 14 10.12 -1.23 4.31
CA ALA A 14 10.09 -0.17 3.29
C ALA A 14 8.64 0.14 2.91
N ASP A 15 8.42 1.29 2.28
CA ASP A 15 7.15 1.58 1.63
C ASP A 15 7.10 0.77 0.32
N LEU A 16 6.00 0.06 0.09
CA LEU A 16 5.86 -0.87 -1.03
C LEU A 16 4.70 -0.46 -1.92
N VAL A 17 4.88 -0.56 -3.23
CA VAL A 17 3.82 -0.32 -4.22
C VAL A 17 3.49 -1.62 -4.92
N GLY A 18 2.20 -1.92 -5.01
CA GLY A 18 1.74 -3.15 -5.63
C GLY A 18 0.29 -3.14 -6.05
N ARG A 19 -0.04 -4.10 -6.90
CA ARG A 19 -1.41 -4.38 -7.32
C ARG A 19 -2.14 -5.17 -6.25
N VAL A 20 -3.42 -4.91 -6.02
CA VAL A 20 -4.21 -5.72 -5.10
C VAL A 20 -4.92 -6.85 -5.84
N THR A 21 -4.98 -8.03 -5.23
CA THR A 21 -5.76 -9.15 -5.74
C THR A 21 -6.48 -9.88 -4.61
N ARG A 22 -7.68 -10.39 -4.89
CA ARG A 22 -8.40 -11.33 -4.03
C ARG A 22 -8.18 -12.79 -4.45
N ASN A 23 -7.58 -13.01 -5.62
CA ASN A 23 -7.39 -14.34 -6.17
C ASN A 23 -5.94 -14.83 -5.91
N PRO A 24 -5.75 -15.88 -5.09
CA PRO A 24 -4.45 -16.49 -4.85
C PRO A 24 -3.73 -16.96 -6.12
N ASP A 25 -4.45 -17.34 -7.16
CA ASP A 25 -3.87 -17.87 -8.41
C ASP A 25 -3.22 -16.77 -9.27
N LYS A 26 -3.48 -15.49 -8.97
CA LYS A 26 -2.96 -14.33 -9.70
C LYS A 26 -1.83 -13.61 -8.96
N LEU A 27 -1.29 -14.23 -7.90
CA LEU A 27 -0.22 -13.64 -7.11
C LEU A 27 1.09 -13.60 -7.90
N ASP A 28 1.75 -12.46 -7.82
CA ASP A 28 3.09 -12.20 -8.35
C ASP A 28 3.88 -11.32 -7.36
N GLU A 29 5.17 -11.13 -7.62
CA GLU A 29 6.10 -10.37 -6.78
C GLU A 29 5.70 -8.90 -6.53
N LEU A 30 4.74 -8.37 -7.29
CA LEU A 30 4.24 -6.99 -7.19
C LEU A 30 2.79 -6.93 -6.72
N SER A 31 2.28 -8.01 -6.15
CA SER A 31 0.88 -8.11 -5.71
C SER A 31 0.75 -8.09 -4.19
N PHE A 32 -0.33 -7.48 -3.71
CA PHE A 32 -0.85 -7.60 -2.35
C PHE A 32 -2.09 -8.49 -2.37
N LEU A 33 -2.14 -9.46 -1.47
CA LEU A 33 -3.31 -10.32 -1.29
C LEU A 33 -4.30 -9.66 -0.31
N LEU A 34 -5.53 -9.45 -0.75
CA LEU A 34 -6.63 -8.99 0.10
C LEU A 34 -7.33 -10.20 0.73
N VAL A 35 -7.33 -10.27 2.06
CA VAL A 35 -7.95 -11.36 2.81
C VAL A 35 -9.13 -10.83 3.60
N ASP A 36 -10.35 -11.15 3.15
CA ASP A 36 -11.59 -10.72 3.83
C ASP A 36 -12.13 -11.77 4.82
N GLN A 37 -11.66 -13.02 4.76
CA GLN A 37 -12.18 -14.13 5.56
C GLN A 37 -11.22 -14.56 6.66
N GLU A 38 -11.80 -14.83 7.82
CA GLU A 38 -11.14 -15.43 8.98
C GLU A 38 -11.14 -16.96 8.86
N PRO A 39 -10.05 -17.66 9.23
CA PRO A 39 -8.73 -17.14 9.60
C PRO A 39 -7.86 -16.85 8.37
N VAL A 40 -6.95 -15.87 8.46
CA VAL A 40 -5.86 -15.72 7.48
C VAL A 40 -5.10 -17.06 7.42
N ARG A 41 -5.04 -17.66 6.23
CA ARG A 41 -4.16 -18.78 5.95
C ARG A 41 -2.97 -18.24 5.18
N THR A 42 -1.76 -18.56 5.62
CA THR A 42 -0.55 -18.27 4.85
C THR A 42 -0.68 -18.94 3.49
N VAL A 43 -0.81 -18.13 2.44
CA VAL A 43 -0.74 -18.63 1.07
C VAL A 43 0.74 -18.66 0.69
N PRO A 44 1.30 -19.81 0.27
CA PRO A 44 2.64 -19.85 -0.28
C PRO A 44 2.64 -19.23 -1.68
N GLY A 45 3.60 -18.35 -1.96
CA GLY A 45 3.76 -17.73 -3.27
C GLY A 45 4.55 -16.43 -3.20
N PRO A 46 5.04 -15.91 -4.33
CA PRO A 46 5.65 -14.60 -4.40
C PRO A 46 4.55 -13.53 -4.35
N TYR A 47 4.54 -12.71 -3.29
CA TYR A 47 3.71 -11.51 -3.16
C TYR A 47 4.33 -10.56 -2.14
N LEU A 48 4.02 -9.28 -2.23
CA LEU A 48 4.58 -8.22 -1.38
C LEU A 48 4.08 -8.31 0.07
N GLY A 49 2.81 -8.66 0.24
CA GLY A 49 2.21 -8.84 1.55
C GLY A 49 0.70 -9.08 1.52
N MET A 50 0.11 -9.23 2.71
CA MET A 50 -1.32 -9.41 2.90
C MET A 50 -1.97 -8.18 3.55
N LEU A 51 -3.19 -7.85 3.11
CA LEU A 51 -4.03 -6.84 3.76
C LEU A 51 -5.29 -7.53 4.30
N THR A 52 -5.53 -7.43 5.61
CA THR A 52 -6.62 -8.14 6.28
C THR A 52 -7.38 -7.27 7.27
N LYS A 53 -8.68 -7.57 7.43
CA LYS A 53 -9.55 -6.98 8.45
C LYS A 53 -9.35 -7.63 9.83
N GLN A 54 -8.59 -8.72 9.90
CA GLN A 54 -8.42 -9.54 11.10
C GLN A 54 -7.85 -8.76 12.28
N ALA A 55 -8.35 -9.06 13.49
CA ALA A 55 -7.98 -8.35 14.71
C ALA A 55 -6.57 -8.69 15.22
N SER A 56 -6.11 -9.91 14.99
CA SER A 56 -4.81 -10.42 15.45
C SER A 56 -4.25 -11.39 14.43
N VAL A 57 -3.00 -11.21 14.05
CA VAL A 57 -2.25 -12.15 13.22
C VAL A 57 -1.28 -12.92 14.13
N ASP A 58 -0.98 -14.17 13.80
CA ASP A 58 0.01 -14.97 14.54
C ASP A 58 1.40 -14.35 14.38
N ASP A 59 2.28 -14.48 15.38
CA ASP A 59 3.66 -14.01 15.27
C ASP A 59 4.51 -14.93 14.37
N SER A 60 3.98 -16.08 13.98
CA SER A 60 4.65 -17.04 13.08
C SER A 60 4.73 -16.58 11.62
N TYR A 61 4.08 -15.48 11.24
CA TYR A 61 4.12 -14.98 9.86
C TYR A 61 5.47 -14.35 9.56
N THR A 62 6.14 -14.83 8.51
CA THR A 62 7.38 -14.25 8.01
C THR A 62 7.13 -13.23 6.90
N GLN A 63 5.93 -13.22 6.30
CA GLN A 63 5.54 -12.27 5.26
C GLN A 63 5.06 -10.94 5.84
N SER A 64 5.16 -9.88 5.05
CA SER A 64 4.61 -8.56 5.37
C SER A 64 3.09 -8.61 5.43
N VAL A 65 2.49 -8.10 6.50
CA VAL A 65 1.03 -8.09 6.66
C VAL A 65 0.54 -6.81 7.33
N ILE A 66 -0.54 -6.25 6.81
CA ILE A 66 -1.31 -5.20 7.49
C ILE A 66 -2.61 -5.80 7.97
N TYR A 67 -2.81 -5.78 9.29
CA TYR A 67 -3.99 -6.29 9.94
C TYR A 67 -4.81 -5.17 10.58
N ARG A 68 -5.99 -5.49 11.11
CA ARG A 68 -6.96 -4.52 11.67
C ARG A 68 -7.32 -3.40 10.71
N VAL A 69 -7.35 -3.68 9.41
CA VAL A 69 -7.81 -2.69 8.43
C VAL A 69 -9.34 -2.55 8.56
N PRO A 70 -9.90 -1.35 8.80
CA PRO A 70 -11.34 -1.17 9.04
C PRO A 70 -12.23 -1.63 7.88
N THR A 71 -11.78 -1.43 6.64
CA THR A 71 -12.49 -1.86 5.44
C THR A 71 -11.51 -2.01 4.27
N LEU A 72 -11.75 -3.00 3.42
CA LEU A 72 -11.04 -3.25 2.17
C LEU A 72 -12.00 -3.19 0.97
N ASP A 73 -13.25 -2.77 1.19
CA ASP A 73 -14.35 -2.93 0.21
C ASP A 73 -14.24 -1.93 -0.96
N HIS A 74 -13.48 -0.85 -0.75
CA HIS A 74 -13.20 0.16 -1.75
C HIS A 74 -12.11 -0.26 -2.75
N LEU A 75 -11.36 -1.33 -2.46
CA LEU A 75 -10.29 -1.84 -3.31
C LEU A 75 -10.85 -2.90 -4.27
N ALA A 76 -10.73 -2.63 -5.56
CA ALA A 76 -11.08 -3.55 -6.63
C ALA A 76 -9.87 -4.35 -7.09
N GLU A 77 -10.13 -5.51 -7.69
CA GLU A 77 -9.11 -6.36 -8.30
C GLU A 77 -8.25 -5.56 -9.30
N GLY A 78 -6.92 -5.58 -9.10
CA GLY A 78 -5.95 -4.90 -9.96
C GLY A 78 -5.70 -3.43 -9.62
N ASP A 79 -6.39 -2.84 -8.63
CA ASP A 79 -6.06 -1.50 -8.16
C ASP A 79 -4.61 -1.45 -7.64
N ILE A 80 -3.94 -0.32 -7.81
CA ILE A 80 -2.56 -0.14 -7.32
C ILE A 80 -2.61 0.64 -6.03
N VAL A 81 -1.92 0.13 -5.01
CA VAL A 81 -1.82 0.75 -3.69
C VAL A 81 -0.37 0.98 -3.32
N SER A 82 -0.10 2.07 -2.58
CA SER A 82 1.11 2.19 -1.78
C SER A 82 0.80 1.81 -0.34
N VAL A 83 1.70 1.02 0.23
CA VAL A 83 1.61 0.52 1.59
C VAL A 83 2.83 1.01 2.35
N SER A 84 2.60 1.87 3.33
CA SER A 84 3.67 2.46 4.12
C SER A 84 4.04 1.60 5.33
N GLN A 85 5.28 1.73 5.81
CA GLN A 85 5.72 1.14 7.07
C GLN A 85 4.85 1.54 8.29
N ASP A 86 4.16 2.68 8.25
CA ASP A 86 3.24 3.16 9.30
C ASP A 86 1.84 2.51 9.28
N GLY A 87 1.63 1.56 8.35
CA GLY A 87 0.35 0.88 8.13
C GLY A 87 -0.67 1.66 7.32
N ASN A 88 -0.29 2.78 6.69
CA ASN A 88 -1.16 3.48 5.74
C ASN A 88 -1.19 2.73 4.41
N ILE A 89 -2.39 2.56 3.88
CA ILE A 89 -2.65 2.01 2.54
C ILE A 89 -3.31 3.14 1.76
N ASN A 90 -2.66 3.62 0.69
CA ASN A 90 -3.20 4.65 -0.19
C ASN A 90 -3.45 4.07 -1.58
N THR A 91 -4.62 4.31 -2.14
CA THR A 91 -4.91 3.92 -3.53
C THR A 91 -4.27 4.91 -4.50
N LEU A 92 -3.31 4.43 -5.31
CA LEU A 92 -2.62 5.22 -6.32
C LEU A 92 -3.34 5.21 -7.67
N TYR A 93 -3.88 4.06 -8.05
CA TYR A 93 -4.56 3.88 -9.32
C TYR A 93 -5.77 2.96 -9.14
N ARG A 94 -6.90 3.32 -9.76
CA ARG A 94 -8.13 2.53 -9.72
C ARG A 94 -8.50 2.04 -11.11
N VAL A 95 -8.54 0.73 -11.31
CA VAL A 95 -8.81 0.10 -12.60
C VAL A 95 -10.20 0.48 -13.13
N ASN A 96 -11.18 0.57 -12.23
CA ASN A 96 -12.58 0.87 -12.58
C ASN A 96 -12.90 2.37 -12.59
N SER A 97 -11.91 3.25 -12.45
CA SER A 97 -12.13 4.71 -12.48
C SER A 97 -11.80 5.28 -13.86
N PRO A 98 -12.71 6.03 -14.50
CA PRO A 98 -12.38 6.80 -15.71
C PRO A 98 -11.55 8.05 -15.39
N HIS A 99 -11.40 8.38 -14.11
CA HIS A 99 -10.66 9.53 -13.61
C HIS A 99 -9.51 9.02 -12.74
N ASN A 100 -8.35 8.80 -13.38
CA ASN A 100 -7.07 8.57 -12.71
C ASN A 100 -6.12 9.72 -13.08
N THR A 101 -5.32 10.15 -12.12
CA THR A 101 -4.27 11.14 -12.33
C THR A 101 -2.96 10.51 -11.93
N LEU A 102 -1.97 10.55 -12.81
CA LEU A 102 -0.62 10.09 -12.51
C LEU A 102 0.24 11.31 -12.17
N LEU A 103 0.74 11.34 -10.93
CA LEU A 103 1.74 12.31 -10.52
C LEU A 103 3.13 11.71 -10.78
N ALA A 104 3.84 12.25 -11.77
CA ALA A 104 5.14 11.73 -12.16
C ALA A 104 6.23 11.99 -11.10
N THR A 105 6.19 13.14 -10.43
CA THR A 105 7.15 13.47 -9.36
C THR A 105 6.67 14.65 -8.53
N GLU A 106 6.91 14.58 -7.21
CA GLU A 106 6.80 15.74 -6.31
C GLU A 106 8.17 16.41 -6.06
N ARG A 107 9.25 15.92 -6.71
CA ARG A 107 10.58 16.51 -6.60
C ARG A 107 10.70 17.75 -7.49
N CYS A 108 10.80 18.91 -6.87
CA CYS A 108 11.15 20.16 -7.54
C CYS A 108 12.66 20.40 -7.43
N ASN A 109 13.33 20.79 -8.52
CA ASN A 109 14.74 21.19 -8.53
C ASN A 109 14.94 22.71 -8.41
N SER A 110 13.88 23.47 -8.12
CA SER A 110 13.93 24.92 -7.94
C SER A 110 13.98 25.29 -6.46
N ASN A 111 14.99 26.06 -6.06
CA ASN A 111 15.10 26.60 -4.72
C ASN A 111 14.31 27.91 -4.61
N CYS A 112 12.98 27.80 -4.64
CA CYS A 112 12.09 28.96 -4.68
C CYS A 112 12.06 29.70 -3.33
N LEU A 113 12.47 30.98 -3.33
CA LEU A 113 12.37 31.88 -2.16
C LEU A 113 10.91 32.07 -1.66
N MET A 114 9.93 31.83 -2.53
CA MET A 114 8.50 31.90 -2.25
C MET A 114 7.78 30.60 -2.68
N CYS A 115 8.32 29.43 -2.31
CA CYS A 115 7.63 28.18 -2.61
C CYS A 115 6.31 28.10 -1.83
N SER A 116 5.20 27.89 -2.54
CA SER A 116 3.89 27.63 -1.93
C SER A 116 3.83 26.31 -1.17
N GLN A 117 4.80 25.41 -1.41
CA GLN A 117 5.04 24.22 -0.60
C GLN A 117 6.30 24.43 0.24
N PRO A 118 6.17 24.94 1.49
CA PRO A 118 7.30 25.04 2.39
C PRO A 118 7.88 23.65 2.67
N PRO A 119 9.21 23.51 2.78
CA PRO A 119 9.83 22.23 3.10
C PRO A 119 9.29 21.72 4.43
N LYS A 120 8.93 20.43 4.46
CA LYS A 120 8.55 19.77 5.71
C LYS A 120 9.82 19.34 6.42
N ASP A 121 9.85 19.50 7.74
CA ASP A 121 10.97 19.04 8.57
C ASP A 121 10.90 17.52 8.80
N LYS A 122 11.07 16.77 7.70
CA LYS A 122 11.18 15.30 7.68
C LYS A 122 11.98 14.89 6.46
N ASP A 123 12.82 13.87 6.61
CA ASP A 123 13.43 13.21 5.47
C ASP A 123 12.43 12.21 4.87
N ASP A 124 11.84 12.57 3.73
CA ASP A 124 10.91 11.72 3.00
C ASP A 124 11.44 11.27 1.64
N ILE A 125 12.76 11.38 1.42
CA ILE A 125 13.41 11.02 0.16
C ILE A 125 13.22 9.55 -0.17
N ASN A 126 13.45 8.63 0.77
CA ASN A 126 13.32 7.19 0.52
C ASN A 126 11.89 6.83 0.11
N ARG A 127 10.90 7.26 0.89
CA ARG A 127 9.47 7.10 0.55
C ARG A 127 9.16 7.62 -0.85
N LEU A 128 9.72 8.77 -1.18
CA LEU A 128 9.54 9.41 -2.47
C LEU A 128 10.05 8.55 -3.63
N PHE A 129 11.21 7.93 -3.47
CA PHE A 129 11.75 7.00 -4.45
C PHE A 129 10.95 5.70 -4.49
N ASP A 130 10.70 5.09 -3.34
CA ASP A 130 10.02 3.78 -3.24
C ASP A 130 8.61 3.81 -3.84
N VAL A 131 7.92 4.95 -3.80
CA VAL A 131 6.55 5.10 -4.31
C VAL A 131 6.47 5.54 -5.79
N HIS A 132 7.45 6.28 -6.30
CA HIS A 132 7.37 6.95 -7.60
C HIS A 132 8.37 6.46 -8.66
N GLN A 133 9.15 5.42 -8.37
CA GLN A 133 10.12 4.83 -9.30
C GLN A 133 9.46 3.87 -10.31
#